data_AF-A0A3B4C4U4-F1
#
_entry.id   AF-A0A3B4C4U4-F1
#
_cell.length_a   1.000
_cell.length_b   1.000
_cell.length_c   1.000
_cell.angle_alpha   90.00
_cell.angle_beta   90.00
_cell.angle_gamma   90.00
#
_symmetry.space_group_name_H-M   'P 1'
#
loop_
_entity.id
_entity.type
_entity.pdbx_description
1 polymer ?
#
loop_
_entity_poly.entity_id
_entity_poly.type
_entity_poly.pdbx_seq_one_letter_code
_entity_poly.pdbx_strand_id
1 'polypeptide(L)'
;MSFLTQVALISFYERSKKKKNNNYISLKESCMYLFIVSGMHVTGIRCYRLTAVCLGLLCVLLLAAIAVLWVKFTTERDQLQSSYTNLTIERDQLQTSYTNLTIERDQIEKDRDAIKQGWRYFSSHIYYISADKKSWSESRQDCRQRGADLLIINSREEQEFINITFGGYEAWIGLTDESTEGIWKWVDGSPLTTEFWWEREPNDYGGNEDCAITGYRGAGSDSVSTWADYPCSHPVVGICKRIS
;
A
#
# COMPACT_ATOMS: atom_id res chain seq x y z
N MET A 1 -9.07 12.62 -24.75
CA MET A 1 -10.08 12.54 -25.83
C MET A 1 -11.32 13.27 -25.36
N SER A 2 -11.69 14.34 -26.06
CA SER A 2 -12.49 15.46 -25.55
C SER A 2 -13.94 15.12 -25.23
N PHE A 3 -14.49 15.82 -24.24
CA PHE A 3 -15.92 15.91 -23.89
C PHE A 3 -16.89 16.07 -25.09
N LEU A 4 -16.39 16.53 -26.24
CA LEU A 4 -17.14 16.66 -27.50
C LEU A 4 -17.54 15.32 -28.14
N THR A 5 -16.85 14.20 -27.86
CA THR A 5 -17.26 12.87 -28.38
C THR A 5 -18.39 12.24 -27.56
N GLN A 6 -18.57 12.62 -26.30
CA GLN A 6 -19.65 12.10 -25.45
C GLN A 6 -21.02 12.74 -25.78
N VAL A 7 -21.03 14.02 -26.19
CA VAL A 7 -22.25 14.76 -26.53
C VAL A 7 -22.82 14.35 -27.90
N ALA A 8 -21.96 13.88 -28.83
CA ALA A 8 -22.39 13.40 -30.15
C ALA A 8 -23.14 12.05 -30.11
N LEU A 9 -22.82 11.16 -29.15
CA LEU A 9 -23.47 9.84 -29.02
C LEU A 9 -24.85 9.92 -28.36
N ILE A 10 -25.03 10.84 -27.40
CA ILE A 10 -26.34 11.06 -26.74
C ILE A 10 -27.33 11.76 -27.70
N SER A 11 -26.85 12.69 -28.52
CA SER A 11 -27.69 13.36 -29.52
C SER A 11 -28.08 12.44 -30.71
N PHE A 12 -27.29 11.41 -31.03
CA PHE A 12 -27.69 10.38 -32.01
C PHE A 12 -28.71 9.38 -31.43
N TYR A 13 -28.59 9.03 -30.14
CA TYR A 13 -29.53 8.15 -29.44
C TYR A 13 -30.91 8.81 -29.22
N GLU A 14 -30.94 10.09 -28.84
CA GLU A 14 -32.17 10.88 -28.69
C GLU A 14 -32.87 11.15 -30.05
N ARG A 15 -32.11 11.38 -31.14
CA ARG A 15 -32.66 11.61 -32.49
C ARG A 15 -33.28 10.34 -33.10
N SER A 16 -32.85 9.15 -32.67
CA SER A 16 -33.46 7.86 -33.03
C SER A 16 -34.81 7.64 -32.31
N LYS A 17 -34.95 8.07 -31.05
CA LYS A 17 -36.22 8.01 -30.31
C LYS A 17 -37.29 8.94 -30.89
N LYS A 18 -36.91 10.13 -31.38
CA LYS A 18 -37.86 11.11 -31.94
C LYS A 18 -38.40 10.73 -33.33
N LYS A 19 -37.76 9.81 -34.05
CA LYS A 19 -38.27 9.31 -35.36
C LYS A 19 -39.25 8.14 -35.24
N LYS A 20 -39.42 7.54 -34.05
CA LYS A 20 -40.40 6.47 -33.81
C LYS A 20 -41.77 6.96 -33.29
N ASN A 21 -41.93 8.24 -33.00
CA ASN A 21 -43.19 8.79 -32.49
C ASN A 21 -44.05 9.57 -33.50
N ASN A 22 -43.65 9.68 -34.78
CA ASN A 22 -44.43 10.38 -35.81
C ASN A 22 -44.97 9.49 -36.95
N ASN A 23 -44.91 8.16 -36.81
CA ASN A 23 -45.61 7.24 -37.72
C ASN A 23 -46.79 6.51 -37.05
N TYR A 24 -47.25 6.99 -35.88
CA TYR A 24 -48.48 6.51 -35.25
C TYR A 24 -49.75 7.26 -35.70
N ILE A 25 -49.62 8.14 -36.70
CA ILE A 25 -50.72 8.87 -37.34
C ILE A 25 -50.49 8.83 -38.86
N SER A 26 -50.82 7.71 -39.52
CA SER A 26 -51.15 7.64 -40.97
C SER A 26 -51.48 6.22 -41.47
N LEU A 27 -51.93 5.28 -40.61
CA LEU A 27 -52.35 3.95 -41.07
C LEU A 27 -53.74 3.53 -40.55
N LYS A 28 -54.50 4.48 -39.98
CA LYS A 28 -55.90 4.27 -39.61
C LYS A 28 -56.91 4.67 -40.70
N GLU A 29 -56.48 5.26 -41.81
CA GLU A 29 -57.43 5.69 -42.87
C GLU A 29 -57.34 4.96 -44.21
N SER A 30 -56.34 4.10 -44.46
CA SER A 30 -56.29 3.32 -45.72
C SER A 30 -57.03 1.98 -45.70
N CYS A 31 -57.68 1.59 -44.58
CA CYS A 31 -58.40 0.32 -44.50
C CYS A 31 -59.93 0.45 -44.50
N MET A 32 -60.47 1.69 -44.57
CA MET A 32 -61.91 1.92 -44.44
C MET A 32 -62.62 2.35 -45.74
N TYR A 33 -61.88 2.55 -46.84
CA TYR A 33 -62.44 3.08 -48.10
C TYR A 33 -62.59 2.06 -49.25
N LEU A 34 -62.56 0.75 -48.97
CA LEU A 34 -62.77 -0.29 -49.99
C LEU A 34 -63.88 -1.30 -49.64
N PHE A 35 -64.91 -0.85 -48.93
CA PHE A 35 -66.08 -1.67 -48.58
C PHE A 35 -67.41 -1.23 -49.22
N ILE A 36 -67.34 -0.47 -50.31
CA ILE A 36 -68.52 -0.16 -51.14
C ILE A 36 -68.16 -0.47 -52.58
N VAL A 37 -68.37 -1.72 -53.02
CA VAL A 37 -68.89 -2.13 -54.34
C VAL A 37 -68.88 -3.67 -54.37
N SER A 38 -69.99 -4.24 -54.84
CA SER A 38 -70.26 -5.66 -55.14
C SER A 38 -70.34 -6.62 -53.95
N GLY A 39 -71.58 -6.80 -53.46
CA GLY A 39 -71.95 -8.01 -52.74
C GLY A 39 -71.88 -9.25 -53.62
N MET A 40 -71.56 -10.40 -53.01
CA MET A 40 -72.20 -11.70 -53.21
C MET A 40 -71.45 -12.77 -52.41
N HIS A 41 -72.25 -13.67 -51.82
CA HIS A 41 -71.89 -14.94 -51.18
C HIS A 41 -71.34 -14.98 -49.74
N VAL A 42 -72.25 -15.37 -48.85
CA VAL A 42 -72.03 -16.04 -47.57
C VAL A 42 -71.19 -17.30 -47.79
N THR A 43 -69.90 -17.26 -47.47
CA THR A 43 -69.01 -18.38 -47.04
C THR A 43 -67.60 -17.82 -46.82
N GLY A 44 -67.17 -17.55 -45.58
CA GLY A 44 -65.79 -17.08 -45.37
C GLY A 44 -65.41 -16.46 -44.01
N ILE A 45 -66.36 -16.20 -43.11
CA ILE A 45 -66.10 -15.51 -41.83
C ILE A 45 -65.46 -16.44 -40.77
N ARG A 46 -65.60 -17.77 -40.92
CA ARG A 46 -65.05 -18.77 -39.97
C ARG A 46 -63.54 -19.05 -40.15
N CYS A 47 -62.95 -18.74 -41.31
CA CYS A 47 -61.55 -19.06 -41.61
C CYS A 47 -60.55 -18.03 -41.02
N TYR A 48 -60.95 -16.77 -40.89
CA TYR A 48 -60.12 -15.69 -40.31
C TYR A 48 -59.97 -15.78 -38.78
N ARG A 49 -60.99 -16.30 -38.08
CA ARG A 49 -60.93 -16.46 -36.61
C ARG A 49 -60.01 -17.59 -36.18
N LEU A 50 -60.01 -18.72 -36.91
CA LEU A 50 -59.15 -19.85 -36.61
C LEU A 50 -57.68 -19.50 -36.87
N THR A 51 -57.39 -18.88 -38.01
CA THR A 51 -56.04 -18.42 -38.37
C THR A 51 -55.51 -17.35 -37.41
N ALA A 52 -56.36 -16.42 -36.93
CA ALA A 52 -55.98 -15.45 -35.91
C ALA A 52 -55.65 -16.09 -34.55
N VAL A 53 -56.41 -17.10 -34.12
CA VAL A 53 -56.13 -17.86 -32.88
C VAL A 53 -54.82 -18.64 -33.00
N CYS A 54 -54.59 -19.30 -34.15
CA CYS A 54 -53.35 -19.99 -34.43
C CYS A 54 -52.14 -19.05 -34.45
N LEU A 55 -52.25 -17.88 -35.09
CA LEU A 55 -51.18 -16.87 -35.10
C LEU A 55 -50.90 -16.34 -33.69
N GLY A 56 -51.95 -16.09 -32.89
CA GLY A 56 -51.82 -15.64 -31.52
C GLY A 56 -51.09 -16.66 -30.64
N LEU A 57 -51.48 -17.93 -30.70
CA LEU A 57 -50.82 -19.02 -29.98
C LEU A 57 -49.35 -19.17 -30.40
N LEU A 58 -49.08 -19.11 -31.71
CA LEU A 58 -47.73 -19.22 -32.25
C LEU A 58 -46.85 -18.04 -31.79
N CYS A 59 -47.40 -16.83 -31.75
CA CYS A 59 -46.72 -15.65 -31.22
C CYS A 59 -46.41 -15.79 -29.72
N VAL A 60 -47.35 -16.29 -28.92
CA VAL A 60 -47.13 -16.55 -27.49
C VAL A 60 -46.02 -17.58 -27.27
N LEU A 61 -46.02 -18.67 -28.03
CA LEU A 61 -44.97 -19.70 -27.95
C LEU A 61 -43.59 -19.15 -28.34
N LEU A 62 -43.52 -18.33 -29.39
CA LEU A 62 -42.27 -17.68 -29.79
C LEU A 62 -41.76 -16.71 -28.72
N LEU A 63 -42.64 -15.90 -28.13
CA LEU A 63 -42.26 -14.97 -27.06
C LEU A 63 -41.77 -15.72 -25.81
N ALA A 64 -42.40 -16.83 -25.44
CA ALA A 64 -41.95 -17.67 -24.33
C ALA A 64 -40.56 -18.28 -24.60
N ALA A 65 -40.32 -18.79 -25.81
CA ALA A 65 -39.01 -19.33 -26.20
C ALA A 65 -37.92 -18.24 -26.17
N ILE A 66 -38.22 -17.04 -26.68
CA ILE A 66 -37.31 -15.90 -26.64
C ILE A 66 -37.01 -15.49 -25.19
N ALA A 67 -38.02 -15.47 -24.30
CA ALA A 67 -37.83 -15.15 -22.89
C ALA A 67 -36.91 -16.16 -22.18
N VAL A 68 -37.11 -17.47 -22.41
CA VAL A 68 -36.25 -18.51 -21.84
C VAL A 68 -34.81 -18.41 -22.35
N LEU A 69 -34.62 -18.19 -23.66
CA LEU A 69 -33.30 -17.98 -24.25
C LEU A 69 -32.62 -16.73 -23.69
N TRP A 70 -33.37 -15.64 -23.51
CA TRP A 70 -32.87 -14.41 -22.92
C TRP A 70 -32.42 -14.64 -21.47
N VAL A 71 -33.23 -15.31 -20.65
CA VAL A 71 -32.85 -15.65 -19.27
C VAL A 71 -31.59 -16.51 -19.24
N LYS A 72 -31.51 -17.57 -20.05
CA LYS A 72 -30.32 -18.43 -20.14
C LYS A 72 -29.07 -17.62 -20.52
N PHE A 73 -29.17 -16.79 -21.55
CA PHE A 73 -28.07 -15.92 -21.98
C PHE A 73 -27.67 -14.92 -20.89
N THR A 74 -28.64 -14.34 -20.15
CA THR A 74 -28.31 -13.46 -19.02
C THR A 74 -27.59 -14.21 -17.90
N THR A 75 -28.02 -15.43 -17.55
CA THR A 75 -27.35 -16.21 -16.49
C THR A 75 -25.92 -16.59 -16.86
N GLU A 76 -25.65 -16.99 -18.11
CA GLU A 76 -24.30 -17.30 -18.58
C GLU A 76 -23.41 -16.05 -18.57
N ARG A 77 -23.94 -14.89 -18.99
CA ARG A 77 -23.22 -13.62 -18.90
C ARG A 77 -22.92 -13.21 -17.46
N ASP A 78 -23.87 -13.37 -16.55
CA ASP A 78 -23.70 -13.00 -15.14
C ASP A 78 -22.69 -13.91 -14.45
N GLN A 79 -22.70 -15.21 -14.77
CA GLN A 79 -21.67 -16.16 -14.32
C GLN A 79 -20.28 -15.78 -14.83
N LEU A 80 -20.17 -15.46 -16.13
CA LEU A 80 -18.90 -15.04 -16.72
C LEU A 80 -18.41 -13.71 -16.13
N GLN A 81 -19.32 -12.77 -15.90
CA GLN A 81 -19.01 -11.48 -15.29
C GLN A 81 -18.46 -11.67 -13.87
N SER A 82 -19.11 -12.53 -13.06
CA SER A 82 -18.66 -12.87 -11.71
C SER A 82 -17.27 -13.51 -11.72
N SER A 83 -17.02 -14.44 -12.64
CA SER A 83 -15.70 -15.06 -12.83
C SER A 83 -14.64 -14.02 -13.21
N TYR A 84 -14.94 -13.12 -14.14
CA TYR A 84 -14.02 -12.05 -14.56
C TYR A 84 -13.70 -11.08 -13.43
N THR A 85 -14.69 -10.70 -12.61
CA THR A 85 -14.45 -9.82 -11.45
C THR A 85 -13.60 -10.51 -10.39
N ASN A 86 -13.84 -11.79 -10.11
CA ASN A 86 -13.02 -12.56 -9.16
C ASN A 86 -11.56 -12.65 -9.64
N LEU A 87 -11.35 -12.97 -10.91
CA LEU A 87 -10.00 -13.03 -11.50
C LEU A 87 -9.30 -11.65 -11.49
N THR A 88 -10.06 -10.57 -11.66
CA THR A 88 -9.52 -9.21 -11.56
C THR A 88 -9.02 -8.90 -10.15
N ILE A 89 -9.78 -9.30 -9.12
CA ILE A 89 -9.39 -9.15 -7.72
C ILE A 89 -8.13 -9.96 -7.43
N GLU A 90 -8.06 -11.22 -7.86
CA GLU A 90 -6.87 -12.06 -7.68
C GLU A 90 -5.63 -11.45 -8.35
N ARG A 91 -5.77 -10.94 -9.57
CA ARG A 91 -4.70 -10.23 -10.27
C ARG A 91 -4.22 -9.00 -9.50
N ASP A 92 -5.13 -8.20 -8.94
CA ASP A 92 -4.77 -6.99 -8.19
C ASP A 92 -4.09 -7.31 -6.85
N GLN A 93 -4.53 -8.38 -6.19
CA GLN A 93 -3.87 -8.91 -4.99
C GLN A 93 -2.46 -9.42 -5.31
N LEU A 94 -2.30 -10.19 -6.38
CA LEU A 94 -1.00 -10.67 -6.84
C LEU A 94 -0.08 -9.52 -7.24
N GLN A 95 -0.61 -8.50 -7.91
CA GLN A 95 0.16 -7.32 -8.29
C GLN A 95 0.70 -6.59 -7.06
N THR A 96 -0.12 -6.44 -6.01
CA THR A 96 0.29 -5.83 -4.75
C THR A 96 1.37 -6.65 -4.04
N SER A 97 1.21 -7.98 -4.03
CA SER A 97 2.21 -8.90 -3.48
C SER A 97 3.55 -8.78 -4.23
N TYR A 98 3.51 -8.76 -5.56
CA TYR A 98 4.71 -8.60 -6.38
C TYR A 98 5.42 -7.27 -6.14
N THR A 99 4.69 -6.17 -5.98
CA THR A 99 5.31 -4.87 -5.68
C THR A 99 5.97 -4.86 -4.31
N ASN A 100 5.36 -5.46 -3.29
CA ASN A 100 5.96 -5.56 -1.95
C ASN A 100 7.23 -6.40 -1.98
N LEU A 101 7.20 -7.56 -2.65
CA LEU A 101 8.37 -8.43 -2.80
C LEU A 101 9.52 -7.74 -3.57
N THR A 102 9.19 -6.88 -4.52
CA THR A 102 10.20 -6.10 -5.26
C THR A 102 10.89 -5.10 -4.34
N ILE A 103 10.11 -4.41 -3.49
CA ILE A 103 10.65 -3.48 -2.48
C ILE A 103 11.54 -4.22 -1.47
N GLU A 104 11.08 -5.38 -0.96
CA GLU A 104 11.85 -6.21 -0.03
C GLU A 104 13.17 -6.68 -0.65
N ARG A 105 13.15 -7.15 -1.91
CA ARG A 105 14.35 -7.54 -2.63
C ARG A 105 15.35 -6.38 -2.73
N ASP A 106 14.89 -5.21 -3.16
CA ASP A 106 15.78 -4.06 -3.38
C ASP A 106 16.39 -3.57 -2.06
N GLN A 107 15.63 -3.64 -0.96
CA GLN A 107 16.12 -3.35 0.39
C GLN A 107 17.18 -4.38 0.84
N ILE A 108 16.93 -5.68 0.63
CA ILE A 108 17.89 -6.74 0.93
C ILE A 108 19.19 -6.58 0.12
N GLU A 109 19.11 -6.19 -1.15
CA GLU A 109 20.28 -5.92 -1.98
C GLU A 109 21.10 -4.75 -1.44
N LYS A 110 20.43 -3.66 -1.05
CA LYS A 110 21.07 -2.49 -0.43
C LYS A 110 21.77 -2.84 0.88
N ASP A 111 21.13 -3.61 1.75
CA ASP A 111 21.73 -4.00 3.03
C ASP A 111 22.86 -5.01 2.85
N ARG A 112 22.73 -5.93 1.90
CA ARG A 112 23.84 -6.80 1.49
C ARG A 112 25.07 -6.00 1.07
N ASP A 113 24.89 -4.94 0.28
CA ASP A 113 26.01 -4.10 -0.15
C ASP A 113 26.58 -3.25 0.99
N ALA A 114 25.75 -2.77 1.92
CA ALA A 114 26.22 -2.10 3.14
C ALA A 114 27.06 -3.06 4.00
N ILE A 115 26.63 -4.30 4.19
CA ILE A 115 27.38 -5.31 4.97
C ILE A 115 28.75 -5.60 4.32
N LYS A 116 28.83 -5.68 2.98
CA LYS A 116 30.13 -5.79 2.28
C LYS A 116 31.04 -4.59 2.53
N GLN A 117 30.47 -3.40 2.78
CA GLN A 117 31.20 -2.18 3.12
C GLN A 117 31.51 -2.04 4.62
N GLY A 118 31.31 -3.11 5.40
CA GLY A 118 31.71 -3.16 6.80
C GLY A 118 30.59 -2.84 7.80
N TRP A 119 29.34 -2.72 7.36
CA TRP A 119 28.19 -2.73 8.29
C TRP A 119 28.02 -4.12 8.94
N ARG A 120 27.35 -4.18 10.08
CA ARG A 120 27.07 -5.41 10.83
C ARG A 120 25.57 -5.58 10.95
N TYR A 121 25.06 -6.79 10.76
CA TYR A 121 23.64 -7.09 10.88
C TYR A 121 23.35 -7.77 12.21
N PHE A 122 22.29 -7.35 12.90
CA PHE A 122 21.76 -7.98 14.09
C PHE A 122 20.28 -7.65 14.25
N SER A 123 19.43 -8.67 14.49
CA SER A 123 18.01 -8.52 14.80
C SER A 123 17.24 -7.51 13.91
N SER A 124 17.28 -7.69 12.59
CA SER A 124 16.62 -6.83 11.59
C SER A 124 17.09 -5.36 11.57
N HIS A 125 18.28 -5.10 12.11
CA HIS A 125 18.94 -3.81 12.04
C HIS A 125 20.36 -3.98 11.52
N ILE A 126 20.88 -2.91 10.94
CA ILE A 126 22.28 -2.82 10.56
C ILE A 126 22.98 -1.68 11.30
N TYR A 127 24.24 -1.93 11.61
CA TYR A 127 25.07 -1.11 12.48
C TYR A 127 26.38 -0.76 11.80
N TYR A 128 26.89 0.43 12.07
CA TYR A 128 28.16 0.91 11.54
C TYR A 128 28.86 1.76 12.58
N ILE A 129 30.15 1.52 12.79
CA ILE A 129 30.99 2.38 13.61
C ILE A 129 31.80 3.32 12.70
N SER A 130 31.83 4.60 13.03
CA SER A 130 32.61 5.58 12.25
C SER A 130 34.11 5.33 12.39
N ALA A 131 34.86 5.64 11.33
CA ALA A 131 36.32 5.57 11.35
C ALA A 131 36.93 6.79 12.08
N ASP A 132 36.40 7.98 11.79
CA ASP A 132 36.88 9.22 12.41
C ASP A 132 36.17 9.49 13.73
N LYS A 133 36.93 10.05 14.67
CA LYS A 133 36.42 10.58 15.93
C LYS A 133 35.83 11.97 15.71
N LYS A 134 34.62 12.21 16.22
CA LYS A 134 33.86 13.45 16.05
C LYS A 134 33.14 13.81 17.36
N SER A 135 32.61 15.02 17.45
CA SER A 135 31.66 15.36 18.52
C SER A 135 30.36 14.53 18.38
N TRP A 136 29.53 14.53 19.41
CA TRP A 136 28.26 13.80 19.39
C TRP A 136 27.34 14.27 18.24
N SER A 137 27.23 15.59 18.07
CA SER A 137 26.37 16.19 17.03
C SER A 137 26.87 15.90 15.62
N GLU A 138 28.18 15.97 15.40
CA GLU A 138 28.82 15.62 14.12
C GLU A 138 28.68 14.12 13.81
N SER A 139 28.81 13.25 14.82
CA SER A 139 28.61 11.80 14.67
C SER A 139 27.17 11.47 14.27
N ARG A 140 26.20 12.15 14.91
CA ARG A 140 24.78 12.04 14.54
C ARG A 140 24.52 12.49 13.11
N GLN A 141 25.14 13.58 12.70
CA GLN A 141 25.03 14.06 11.33
C GLN A 141 25.62 13.07 10.32
N ASP A 142 26.77 12.45 10.61
CA ASP A 142 27.40 11.41 9.77
C ASP A 142 26.47 10.18 9.64
N CYS A 143 25.85 9.73 10.73
CA CYS A 143 24.86 8.65 10.67
C CYS A 143 23.65 9.02 9.78
N ARG A 144 23.12 10.24 9.91
CA ARG A 144 22.00 10.72 9.10
C ARG A 144 22.32 10.82 7.62
N GLN A 145 23.52 11.26 7.26
CA GLN A 145 23.97 11.28 5.87
C GLN A 145 24.06 9.87 5.27
N ARG A 146 24.20 8.82 6.10
CA ARG A 146 24.19 7.41 5.70
C ARG A 146 22.79 6.77 5.71
N GLY A 147 21.75 7.55 5.98
CA GLY A 147 20.38 7.06 6.12
C GLY A 147 20.15 6.24 7.39
N ALA A 148 20.85 6.60 8.47
CA ALA A 148 20.74 6.02 9.81
C ALA A 148 20.59 7.14 10.86
N ASP A 149 20.55 6.81 12.15
CA ASP A 149 20.76 7.77 13.24
C ASP A 149 21.74 7.14 14.25
N LEU A 150 22.16 7.88 15.27
CA LEU A 150 22.98 7.31 16.34
C LEU A 150 22.24 6.15 17.02
N LEU A 151 23.03 5.17 17.48
CA LEU A 151 22.57 3.94 18.08
C LEU A 151 21.63 4.18 19.27
N ILE A 152 20.41 3.65 19.17
CA ILE A 152 19.47 3.49 20.28
C ILE A 152 19.54 2.03 20.73
N ILE A 153 19.76 1.80 22.02
CA ILE A 153 19.88 0.47 22.61
C ILE A 153 18.64 0.22 23.49
N ASN A 154 17.78 -0.70 23.05
CA ASN A 154 16.50 -0.96 23.71
C ASN A 154 16.41 -2.35 24.36
N SER A 155 17.47 -3.16 24.29
CA SER A 155 17.49 -4.48 24.92
C SER A 155 18.88 -4.88 25.37
N ARG A 156 18.94 -5.83 26.30
CA ARG A 156 20.19 -6.40 26.78
C ARG A 156 20.95 -7.13 25.67
N GLU A 157 20.23 -7.86 24.81
CA GLU A 157 20.81 -8.61 23.70
C GLU A 157 21.46 -7.67 22.69
N GLU A 158 20.86 -6.49 22.47
CA GLU A 158 21.48 -5.44 21.65
C GLU A 158 22.74 -4.88 22.31
N GLN A 159 22.72 -4.56 23.61
CA GLN A 159 23.93 -4.13 24.32
C GLN A 159 25.06 -5.15 24.24
N GLU A 160 24.75 -6.43 24.45
CA GLU A 160 25.73 -7.52 24.36
C GLU A 160 26.31 -7.64 22.95
N PHE A 161 25.47 -7.54 21.91
CA PHE A 161 25.92 -7.51 20.51
C PHE A 161 26.88 -6.33 20.25
N ILE A 162 26.58 -5.15 20.77
CA ILE A 162 27.41 -3.96 20.63
C ILE A 162 28.75 -4.13 21.35
N ASN A 163 28.77 -4.69 22.55
CA ASN A 163 30.02 -4.95 23.29
C ASN A 163 30.90 -5.96 22.53
N ILE A 164 30.33 -7.05 22.02
CA ILE A 164 31.08 -8.06 21.26
C ILE A 164 31.63 -7.49 19.96
N THR A 165 30.84 -6.65 19.27
CA THR A 165 31.15 -6.17 17.92
C THR A 165 32.05 -4.93 17.92
N PHE A 166 31.86 -4.04 18.90
CA PHE A 166 32.44 -2.70 18.95
C PHE A 166 33.08 -2.34 20.29
N GLY A 167 33.06 -3.22 21.31
CA GLY A 167 33.54 -2.92 22.67
C GLY A 167 35.03 -2.62 22.81
N GLY A 168 35.81 -2.72 21.73
CA GLY A 168 37.20 -2.21 21.67
C GLY A 168 37.29 -0.68 21.55
N TYR A 169 36.16 0.02 21.43
CA TYR A 169 36.08 1.46 21.24
C TYR A 169 35.10 2.08 22.23
N GLU A 170 35.46 3.26 22.75
CA GLU A 170 34.48 4.19 23.31
C GLU A 170 33.77 4.87 22.14
N ALA A 171 32.45 4.76 22.11
CA ALA A 171 31.68 5.24 20.97
C ALA A 171 30.40 5.96 21.40
N TRP A 172 30.09 7.06 20.71
CA TRP A 172 28.82 7.77 20.88
C TRP A 172 27.63 6.86 20.58
N ILE A 173 26.66 6.90 21.49
CA ILE A 173 25.31 6.37 21.29
C ILE A 173 24.32 7.54 21.24
N GLY A 174 23.09 7.27 20.81
CA GLY A 174 22.07 8.27 20.59
C GLY A 174 21.39 8.76 21.86
N LEU A 175 22.08 8.84 22.99
CA LEU A 175 21.52 9.19 24.29
C LEU A 175 22.14 10.50 24.79
N THR A 176 21.29 11.43 25.24
CA THR A 176 21.68 12.76 25.76
C THR A 176 20.65 13.28 26.75
N ASP A 177 21.09 14.08 27.72
CA ASP A 177 20.25 14.85 28.63
C ASP A 177 20.45 16.37 28.51
N GLU A 178 21.10 16.85 27.43
CA GLU A 178 21.35 18.27 27.11
C GLU A 178 20.11 19.17 27.26
N SER A 179 18.91 18.61 27.03
CA SER A 179 17.65 19.35 27.17
C SER A 179 17.25 19.63 28.63
N THR A 180 17.61 18.74 29.56
CA THR A 180 17.27 18.80 30.98
C THR A 180 18.17 17.83 31.74
N GLU A 181 19.13 18.36 32.49
CA GLU A 181 20.06 17.63 33.35
C GLU A 181 19.39 16.48 34.13
N GLY A 182 19.95 15.28 34.04
CA GLY A 182 19.44 14.07 34.68
C GLY A 182 18.22 13.44 34.01
N ILE A 183 17.70 14.01 32.90
CA ILE A 183 16.60 13.44 32.12
C ILE A 183 17.08 13.04 30.72
N TRP A 184 17.63 11.82 30.66
CA TRP A 184 18.16 11.21 29.44
C TRP A 184 17.08 10.83 28.42
N LYS A 185 17.31 11.20 27.17
CA LYS A 185 16.44 10.91 26.02
C LYS A 185 17.24 10.39 24.85
N TRP A 186 16.61 9.49 24.11
CA TRP A 186 17.15 8.99 22.86
C TRP A 186 17.00 10.02 21.74
N VAL A 187 17.79 9.87 20.68
CA VAL A 187 17.74 10.71 19.48
C VAL A 187 16.38 10.74 18.77
N ASP A 188 15.53 9.73 18.97
CA ASP A 188 14.15 9.69 18.47
C ASP A 188 13.14 10.40 19.40
N GLY A 189 13.60 10.92 20.53
CA GLY A 189 12.79 11.60 21.54
C GLY A 189 12.15 10.68 22.58
N SER A 190 12.33 9.36 22.47
CA SER A 190 11.82 8.42 23.48
C SER A 190 12.59 8.56 24.80
N PRO A 191 11.92 8.36 25.95
CA PRO A 191 12.58 8.39 27.25
C PRO A 191 13.48 7.15 27.43
N LEU A 192 14.51 7.27 28.26
CA LEU A 192 15.32 6.13 28.67
C LEU A 192 14.49 5.16 29.52
N THR A 193 14.31 3.92 29.06
CA THR A 193 13.59 2.85 29.79
C THR A 193 14.48 1.71 30.23
N THR A 194 15.67 1.58 29.65
CA THR A 194 16.63 0.51 29.93
C THR A 194 18.02 1.10 29.86
N GLU A 195 18.81 0.82 30.88
CA GLU A 195 20.10 1.47 31.08
C GLU A 195 21.22 0.46 31.25
N PHE A 196 22.40 0.82 30.76
CA PHE A 196 23.63 0.04 30.92
C PHE A 196 24.80 0.92 31.35
N TRP A 197 24.52 1.87 32.25
CA TRP A 197 25.52 2.72 32.92
C TRP A 197 26.57 1.89 33.65
N TRP A 198 27.82 2.31 33.51
CA TRP A 198 28.92 1.85 34.35
C TRP A 198 28.72 2.29 35.80
N GLU A 199 29.45 1.66 36.73
CA GLU A 199 29.38 2.01 38.15
C GLU A 199 29.63 3.51 38.37
N ARG A 200 28.63 4.18 39.00
CA ARG A 200 28.59 5.62 39.33
C ARG A 200 28.32 6.56 38.17
N GLU A 201 28.04 6.05 36.97
CA GLU A 201 27.55 6.85 35.85
C GLU A 201 26.01 6.90 35.82
N PRO A 202 25.41 7.93 35.21
CA PRO A 202 26.05 9.18 34.77
C PRO A 202 26.44 10.04 35.98
N ASN A 203 27.57 10.74 35.92
CA ASN A 203 28.12 11.49 37.06
C ASN A 203 28.22 13.01 36.86
N ASP A 204 27.98 13.50 35.64
CA ASP A 204 28.08 14.89 35.23
C ASP A 204 29.42 15.52 35.65
N TYR A 205 30.54 14.89 35.26
CA TYR A 205 31.86 15.30 35.72
C TYR A 205 32.18 16.72 35.24
N GLY A 206 32.15 17.66 36.18
CA GLY A 206 32.44 19.07 35.87
C GLY A 206 31.23 19.89 35.40
N GLY A 207 30.02 19.32 35.43
CA GLY A 207 28.79 20.05 35.13
C GLY A 207 28.53 20.27 33.63
N ASN A 208 29.02 19.37 32.77
CA ASN A 208 28.97 19.52 31.32
C ASN A 208 29.05 18.20 30.53
N GLU A 209 28.63 17.08 31.11
CA GLU A 209 28.66 15.76 30.44
C GLU A 209 27.30 15.32 29.90
N ASP A 210 26.77 16.05 28.92
CA ASP A 210 25.38 15.83 28.48
C ASP A 210 25.16 14.70 27.44
N CYS A 211 26.19 13.90 27.13
CA CYS A 211 26.14 12.91 26.03
C CYS A 211 26.72 11.55 26.43
N ALA A 212 26.07 10.45 26.05
CA ALA A 212 26.52 9.12 26.46
C ALA A 212 27.41 8.42 25.42
N ILE A 213 28.45 7.75 25.91
CA ILE A 213 29.21 6.74 25.17
C ILE A 213 28.82 5.33 25.65
N THR A 214 29.15 4.31 24.86
CA THR A 214 29.27 2.91 25.28
C THR A 214 30.73 2.44 25.14
N GLY A 215 31.10 1.35 25.79
CA GLY A 215 32.46 0.80 25.74
C GLY A 215 33.45 1.53 26.65
N TYR A 216 32.98 2.13 27.75
CA TYR A 216 33.83 2.82 28.71
C TYR A 216 34.99 1.92 29.17
N ARG A 217 36.23 2.40 29.03
CA ARG A 217 37.43 1.59 29.31
C ARG A 217 37.51 1.09 30.75
N GLY A 218 36.93 1.83 31.69
CA GLY A 218 36.91 1.44 33.11
C GLY A 218 36.02 0.24 33.40
N ALA A 219 35.09 -0.11 32.51
CA ALA A 219 34.11 -1.17 32.74
C ALA A 219 34.65 -2.60 32.61
N GLY A 220 35.79 -2.77 31.92
CA GLY A 220 36.32 -4.08 31.57
C GLY A 220 35.54 -4.75 30.42
N SER A 221 36.16 -5.77 29.81
CA SER A 221 35.64 -6.41 28.58
C SER A 221 34.37 -7.24 28.76
N ASP A 222 34.12 -7.73 29.97
CA ASP A 222 33.07 -8.72 30.26
C ASP A 222 31.80 -8.08 30.84
N SER A 223 31.80 -6.76 31.04
CA SER A 223 30.66 -6.02 31.56
C SER A 223 29.63 -5.72 30.47
N VAL A 224 28.34 -5.85 30.79
CA VAL A 224 27.24 -5.32 29.97
C VAL A 224 27.06 -3.82 30.25
N SER A 225 27.26 -3.42 31.50
CA SER A 225 27.25 -2.03 31.99
C SER A 225 28.52 -1.31 31.56
N THR A 226 28.46 -0.54 30.47
CA THR A 226 29.61 0.09 29.83
C THR A 226 29.38 1.53 29.42
N TRP A 227 28.23 2.11 29.77
CA TRP A 227 27.93 3.49 29.40
C TRP A 227 28.54 4.46 30.39
N ALA A 228 28.96 5.61 29.88
CA ALA A 228 29.39 6.75 30.67
C ALA A 228 28.94 8.03 29.94
N ASP A 229 28.70 9.07 30.69
CA ASP A 229 28.42 10.41 30.19
C ASP A 229 29.73 11.18 29.98
N TYR A 230 29.79 11.95 28.90
CA TYR A 230 30.96 12.67 28.44
C TYR A 230 30.52 14.06 27.94
N PRO A 231 31.42 15.06 27.91
CA PRO A 231 31.11 16.32 27.25
C PRO A 231 30.85 16.06 25.78
N CYS A 232 29.72 16.53 25.25
CA CYS A 232 29.28 16.26 23.87
C CYS A 232 30.31 16.66 22.79
N SER A 233 31.24 17.55 23.11
CA SER A 233 32.34 17.97 22.23
C SER A 233 33.53 17.00 22.19
N HIS A 234 33.57 15.99 23.06
CA HIS A 234 34.67 15.04 23.16
C HIS A 234 34.80 14.21 21.87
N PRO A 235 35.99 14.09 21.28
CA PRO A 235 36.15 13.38 20.02
C PRO A 235 36.24 11.87 20.24
N VAL A 236 35.15 11.14 19.98
CA VAL A 236 35.13 9.67 19.87
C VAL A 236 34.42 9.22 18.60
N VAL A 237 34.53 7.93 18.26
CA VAL A 237 33.78 7.37 17.13
C VAL A 237 32.29 7.29 17.47
N GLY A 238 31.42 7.17 16.48
CA GLY A 238 29.96 7.02 16.69
C GLY A 238 29.46 5.71 16.11
N ILE A 239 28.47 5.10 16.76
CA ILE A 239 27.77 3.93 16.21
C ILE A 239 26.43 4.38 15.63
N CYS A 240 26.22 4.08 14.36
CA CYS A 240 24.98 4.30 13.64
C CYS A 240 24.12 3.04 13.64
N LYS A 241 22.79 3.21 13.70
CA LYS A 241 21.80 2.14 13.57
C LYS A 241 20.71 2.54 12.58
N ARG A 242 20.27 1.61 11.72
CA ARG A 242 19.04 1.73 10.95
C ARG A 242 18.34 0.38 10.80
N ILE A 243 17.04 0.43 10.50
CA ILE A 243 16.24 -0.75 10.19
C ILE A 243 16.71 -1.34 8.85
N SER A 244 16.80 -2.68 8.81
CA SER A 244 17.06 -3.49 7.63
C SER A 244 15.75 -3.86 6.94
#